data_AF-A0A6B3I761-F1
#
_entry.id   AF-A0A6B3I761-F1
#
_cell.length_a   1.000
_cell.length_b   1.000
_cell.length_c   1.000
_cell.angle_alpha   90.00
_cell.angle_beta   90.00
_cell.angle_gamma   90.00
#
_symmetry.space_group_name_H-M   'P 1'
#
loop_
_entity.id
_entity.type
_entity.pdbx_description
1 polymer ?
#
loop_
_entity_poly.entity_id
_entity_poly.type
_entity_poly.pdbx_seq_one_letter_code
_entity_poly.pdbx_strand_id
1 'polypeptide(L)' 'LKEENYFFKLSEYGPKLLEFYAANPGFIQPESARNEIVNFVEQGLQDLSISRSTFDWGVPVPWDDKHVIYVWI' A
#
# COMPACT_ATOMS: atom_id res chain seq x y z
N LEU A 1 -2.58 20.39 -7.73
CA LEU A 1 -3.16 20.67 -6.39
C LEU A 1 -2.32 19.92 -5.36
N LYS A 2 -2.11 20.49 -4.17
CA LYS A 2 -1.53 19.76 -3.03
C LYS A 2 -2.69 19.34 -2.13
N GLU A 3 -2.91 18.05 -1.99
CA GLU A 3 -3.92 17.49 -1.10
C GLU A 3 -3.21 16.97 0.16
N GLU A 4 -3.76 17.31 1.32
CA GLU A 4 -3.36 16.69 2.58
C GLU A 4 -3.85 15.25 2.56
N ASN A 5 -3.00 14.29 2.92
CA ASN A 5 -3.33 12.87 2.90
C ASN A 5 -2.58 12.15 4.02
N TYR A 6 -3.22 11.18 4.64
CA TYR A 6 -2.56 10.21 5.51
C TYR A 6 -1.86 9.15 4.65
N PHE A 7 -0.66 8.75 5.08
CA PHE A 7 0.17 7.77 4.39
C PHE A 7 0.44 6.56 5.27
N PHE A 8 0.31 5.39 4.68
CA PHE A 8 0.89 4.16 5.20
C PHE A 8 2.36 4.07 4.79
N LYS A 9 3.24 3.79 5.75
CA LYS A 9 4.69 3.68 5.58
C LYS A 9 5.11 2.41 4.83
N LEU A 10 4.56 2.20 3.63
CA LEU A 10 4.81 1.02 2.81
C LEU A 10 6.30 0.87 2.45
N SER A 11 7.03 2.00 2.35
CA SER A 11 8.47 1.99 2.08
C SER A 11 9.27 1.18 3.11
N GLU A 12 8.84 1.13 4.38
CA GLU A 12 9.49 0.37 5.45
C GLU A 12 9.27 -1.16 5.34
N TYR A 13 8.35 -1.61 4.47
CA TYR A 13 7.98 -3.01 4.33
C TYR A 13 8.68 -3.74 3.18
N GLY A 14 9.35 -3.04 2.26
CA GLY A 14 10.01 -3.65 1.10
C GLY A 14 10.89 -4.86 1.46
N PRO A 15 11.89 -4.71 2.35
CA PRO A 15 12.75 -5.82 2.76
C PRO A 15 11.98 -6.99 3.41
N LYS A 16 10.98 -6.69 4.24
CA LYS A 16 10.17 -7.71 4.93
C LYS A 16 9.31 -8.51 3.94
N LEU A 17 8.78 -7.85 2.92
CA LEU A 17 8.00 -8.51 1.87
C LEU A 17 8.87 -9.43 1.02
N LEU A 18 10.08 -9.00 0.63
CA LEU A 18 11.00 -9.84 -0.13
C LEU A 18 11.43 -11.08 0.66
N GLU A 19 11.76 -10.93 1.94
CA GLU A 19 12.06 -12.05 2.84
C GLU A 19 10.88 -13.02 2.91
N PHE A 20 9.67 -12.49 3.08
CA PHE A 20 8.45 -13.30 3.14
C PHE A 20 8.18 -14.06 1.84
N TYR A 21 8.35 -13.44 0.67
CA TYR A 21 8.16 -14.10 -0.63
C TYR A 21 9.21 -15.16 -0.94
N ALA A 22 10.43 -14.98 -0.42
CA ALA A 22 11.50 -15.98 -0.53
C ALA A 22 11.19 -17.22 0.34
N ALA A 23 10.69 -16.99 1.57
CA ALA A 23 10.29 -18.06 2.49
C ALA A 23 8.99 -18.77 2.06
N ASN A 24 8.12 -18.10 1.31
CA ASN A 24 6.79 -18.59 0.93
C ASN A 24 6.58 -18.56 -0.60
N PRO A 25 7.22 -19.44 -1.38
CA PRO A 25 7.18 -19.39 -2.85
C PRO A 25 5.77 -19.55 -3.45
N GLY A 26 4.83 -20.15 -2.71
CA GLY A 26 3.44 -20.33 -3.12
C GLY A 26 2.50 -19.16 -2.78
N PHE A 27 2.97 -18.12 -2.10
CA PHE A 27 2.10 -17.02 -1.63
C PHE A 27 1.50 -16.20 -2.77
N ILE A 28 2.25 -16.03 -3.87
CA ILE A 28 1.80 -15.35 -5.08
C ILE A 28 1.83 -16.36 -6.21
N GLN A 29 0.72 -16.47 -6.94
CA GLN A 29 0.55 -17.38 -8.06
C GLN A 29 -0.29 -16.70 -9.16
N PRO A 30 -0.06 -17.02 -10.45
CA PRO A 30 0.97 -17.94 -10.96
C PRO A 30 2.40 -17.35 -10.84
N GLU A 31 3.42 -18.16 -11.15
CA GLU A 31 4.83 -17.75 -11.04
C GLU A 31 5.16 -16.45 -11.80
N SER A 32 4.50 -16.18 -12.93
CA SER A 32 4.67 -14.93 -13.67
C SER A 32 4.30 -13.70 -12.84
N ALA A 33 3.16 -13.74 -12.14
CA ALA A 33 2.73 -12.66 -11.26
C ALA A 33 3.65 -12.52 -10.04
N ARG A 34 4.15 -13.64 -9.49
CA ARG A 34 5.16 -13.60 -8.42
C ARG A 34 6.40 -12.84 -8.87
N ASN A 35 6.92 -13.15 -10.05
CA ASN A 35 8.13 -12.52 -10.57
C ASN A 35 7.91 -11.01 -10.81
N GLU A 36 6.75 -10.61 -11.32
CA GLU A 36 6.37 -9.19 -11.46
C GLU A 36 6.35 -8.46 -10.11
N ILE A 37 5.70 -9.05 -9.09
CA ILE A 37 5.62 -8.43 -7.75
C ILE A 37 6.99 -8.37 -7.08
N VAL A 38 7.80 -9.42 -7.16
CA VAL A 38 9.16 -9.42 -6.60
C VAL A 38 9.99 -8.31 -7.25
N ASN A 39 10.02 -8.25 -8.59
CA ASN A 39 10.75 -7.21 -9.33
C ASN A 39 10.26 -5.80 -8.98
N PHE A 40 8.95 -5.60 -8.79
CA PHE A 40 8.38 -4.31 -8.40
C PHE A 40 8.83 -3.90 -6.99
N VAL A 41 8.81 -4.82 -6.02
CA VAL A 41 9.24 -4.52 -4.64
C VAL A 41 10.77 -4.29 -4.57
N GLU A 42 11.56 -5.01 -5.37
CA GLU A 42 13.01 -4.82 -5.47
C GLU A 42 13.41 -3.43 -5.99
N GLN A 43 12.57 -2.79 -6.82
CA GLN A 43 12.78 -1.41 -7.27
C GLN A 43 12.58 -0.36 -6.15
N GLY A 44 12.05 -0.79 -5.00
CA GLY A 44 11.75 0.06 -3.86
C GLY A 44 10.30 0.53 -3.84
N LEU A 45 9.74 0.63 -2.64
CA LEU A 45 8.36 1.05 -2.41
C LEU A 45 8.31 2.48 -1.90
N GLN A 46 7.31 3.24 -2.36
CA GLN A 46 6.97 4.54 -1.78
C GLN A 46 5.83 4.40 -0.79
N ASP A 47 5.71 5.36 0.12
CA ASP A 47 4.60 5.43 1.06
C ASP A 47 3.27 5.58 0.31
N LEU A 48 2.27 4.83 0.77
CA LEU A 48 0.99 4.73 0.10
C LEU A 48 -0.01 5.70 0.75
N SER A 49 -0.61 6.57 -0.06
CA SER A 49 -1.70 7.44 0.41
C SER A 49 -2.96 6.62 0.69
N ILE A 50 -3.47 6.69 1.92
CA ILE A 50 -4.60 5.87 2.43
C ILE A 50 -5.86 6.69 2.76
N SER A 51 -5.86 8.00 2.52
CA SER A 51 -7.04 8.85 2.72
C SER A 51 -7.31 9.76 1.53
N ARG A 52 -8.49 10.35 1.45
CA ARG A 52 -8.83 11.47 0.54
C ARG A 52 -9.63 12.53 1.30
N SER A 53 -9.48 13.78 0.90
CA SER A 53 -10.24 14.92 1.46
C SER A 53 -11.18 15.57 0.42
N THR A 54 -11.36 14.95 -0.74
CA THR A 54 -12.05 15.53 -1.90
C THR A 54 -13.52 15.14 -2.01
N PHE A 55 -14.01 14.25 -1.15
CA PHE A 55 -15.41 13.81 -1.10
C PHE A 55 -15.74 13.17 0.25
N ASP A 56 -17.02 13.24 0.63
CA ASP A 56 -17.50 12.83 1.96
C ASP A 56 -18.10 11.41 2.00
N TRP A 57 -18.26 10.76 0.83
CA TRP A 57 -18.80 9.40 0.74
C TRP A 57 -17.70 8.34 0.95
N GLY A 58 -17.63 7.79 2.15
CA GLY A 58 -16.69 6.73 2.50
C GLY A 58 -16.71 6.44 4.01
N VAL A 59 -15.72 5.66 4.45
CA VAL A 59 -15.49 5.44 5.90
C VAL A 59 -14.64 6.60 6.42
N PRO A 60 -15.08 7.36 7.44
CA PRO A 60 -14.30 8.48 7.96
C PRO A 60 -13.04 7.97 8.68
N VAL A 61 -11.96 8.75 8.62
CA VAL A 61 -10.77 8.50 9.43
C VAL A 61 -11.14 8.71 10.90
N PRO A 62 -10.88 7.75 11.82
CA PRO A 62 -11.42 7.81 13.19
C PRO A 62 -11.00 9.02 14.02
N TRP A 63 -9.93 9.70 13.61
CA TRP A 63 -9.36 10.88 14.29
C TRP A 63 -9.44 12.16 13.44
N ASP A 64 -9.98 12.11 12.22
CA ASP A 64 -10.06 13.25 11.31
C ASP A 64 -11.25 13.11 10.35
N ASP A 65 -12.34 13.80 10.66
CA ASP A 65 -13.61 13.73 9.92
C ASP A 65 -13.58 14.44 8.56
N LYS A 66 -12.51 15.19 8.25
CA LYS A 66 -12.29 15.80 6.92
C LYS A 66 -11.74 14.79 5.90
N HIS A 67 -11.33 13.63 6.36
CA HIS A 67 -10.72 12.59 5.54
C HIS A 67 -11.60 11.34 5.52
N VAL A 68 -11.77 10.80 4.33
CA VAL A 68 -12.30 9.45 4.13
C VAL A 68 -11.17 8.48 3.82
N ILE A 69 -11.28 7.27 4.36
CA ILE A 69 -10.39 6.15 4.08
C ILE A 69 -10.48 5.80 2.59
N TYR A 70 -9.33 5.72 1.92
CA TYR A 70 -9.24 5.34 0.51
C TYR A 70 -9.30 3.81 0.35
N VAL A 71 -9.61 3.35 -0.86
CA VAL A 71 -10.00 1.96 -1.19
C VAL A 71 -9.00 0.85 -0.81
N TRP A 72 -7.78 1.20 -0.38
CA TRP A 72 -6.73 0.24 -0.03
C TRP A 72 -6.79 -0.30 1.41
N ILE A 73 -7.67 0.23 2.25
CA ILE A 73 -7.83 -0.12 3.67
C ILE A 73 -9.16 -0.86 3.89
#